data_AF-A0A9I9CXW3-F1
#
_entry.id   AF-A0A9I9CXW3-F1
#
_cell.length_a   1.000
_cell.length_b   1.000
_cell.length_c   1.000
_cell.angle_alpha   90.00
_cell.angle_beta   90.00
_cell.angle_gamma   90.00
#
_symmetry.space_group_name_H-M   'P 1'
#
loop_
_entity.id
_entity.type
_entity.pdbx_description
1 polymer ?
#
loop_
_entity_poly.entity_id
_entity_poly.type
_entity_poly.pdbx_seq_one_letter_code
_entity_poly.pdbx_strand_id
1 'polypeptide(L)'
;MANMIGHKGEVTSEKMGFTALLVSMGHQASGALELFNYPLWLRNLIAHDMENKDRPDHIDLAALEVYRDRERRVVRYNDFHRGLFLIPISKWEDLTDSKRRLKYFVKCMMMIWRNLVFWWG
;
A
#
# COMPACT_ATOMS: atom_id res chain seq x y z
N MET A 1 -3.94 12.62 -10.82
CA MET A 1 -3.15 12.74 -9.58
C MET A 1 -1.64 12.69 -9.79
N ALA A 2 -1.11 11.92 -10.76
CA ALA A 2 0.35 11.81 -10.97
C ALA A 2 1.08 13.15 -11.27
N ASN A 3 0.37 14.19 -11.69
CA ASN A 3 0.94 15.52 -11.91
C ASN A 3 1.03 16.38 -10.64
N MET A 4 0.53 15.88 -9.50
CA MET A 4 0.51 16.57 -8.20
C MET A 4 1.57 16.01 -7.23
N ILE A 5 2.57 15.27 -7.73
CA ILE A 5 3.60 14.61 -6.91
C ILE A 5 5.01 14.92 -7.44
N GLY A 6 6.00 14.96 -6.54
CA GLY A 6 7.40 15.27 -6.85
C GLY A 6 7.58 16.65 -7.50
N HIS A 7 8.65 16.82 -8.29
CA HIS A 7 8.99 18.07 -8.99
C HIS A 7 7.85 18.58 -9.90
N LYS A 8 7.09 17.68 -10.53
CA LYS A 8 5.91 18.07 -11.34
C LYS A 8 4.78 18.63 -10.47
N GLY A 9 4.63 18.12 -9.26
CA GLY A 9 3.68 18.59 -8.26
C GLY A 9 3.97 20.01 -7.82
N GLU A 10 5.24 20.36 -7.62
CA GLU A 10 5.65 21.72 -7.23
C GLU A 10 5.23 22.75 -8.29
N VAL A 11 5.57 22.50 -9.56
CA VAL A 11 5.19 23.36 -10.69
C VAL A 11 3.66 23.50 -10.82
N THR A 12 2.93 22.43 -10.55
CA THR A 12 1.46 22.44 -10.64
C THR A 12 0.83 23.17 -9.45
N SER A 13 1.39 23.00 -8.25
CA SER A 13 0.97 23.68 -7.03
C SER A 13 1.15 25.20 -7.13
N GLU A 14 2.28 25.66 -7.68
CA GLU A 14 2.52 27.08 -7.92
C GLU A 14 1.47 27.69 -8.86
N LYS A 15 1.07 26.96 -9.91
CA LYS A 15 0.04 27.41 -10.86
C LYS A 15 -1.36 27.49 -10.25
N MET A 16 -1.71 26.55 -9.35
CA MET A 16 -3.01 26.53 -8.69
C MET A 16 -3.13 27.59 -7.59
N GLY A 17 -2.02 27.91 -6.92
CA GLY A 17 -1.98 28.83 -5.79
C GLY A 17 -2.41 28.18 -4.47
N PHE A 18 -1.79 28.64 -3.38
CA PHE A 18 -1.93 28.03 -2.05
C PHE A 18 -3.38 27.95 -1.55
N THR A 19 -4.13 29.06 -1.65
CA THR A 19 -5.50 29.13 -1.13
C THR A 19 -6.44 28.17 -1.86
N ALA A 20 -6.37 28.11 -3.19
CA ALA A 20 -7.22 27.23 -3.98
C ALA A 20 -6.92 25.76 -3.68
N LEU A 21 -5.65 25.40 -3.56
CA LEU A 21 -5.24 24.05 -3.21
C LEU A 21 -5.77 23.66 -1.82
N LEU A 22 -5.57 24.49 -0.80
CA LEU A 22 -6.00 24.18 0.57
C LEU A 22 -7.53 24.06 0.70
N VAL A 23 -8.27 24.96 0.04
CA VAL A 23 -9.74 24.89 0.00
C VAL A 23 -10.21 23.63 -0.70
N SER A 24 -9.61 23.26 -1.83
CA SER A 24 -9.97 22.03 -2.55
C SER A 24 -9.69 20.77 -1.72
N MET A 25 -8.55 20.71 -1.03
CA MET A 25 -8.19 19.60 -0.14
C MET A 25 -9.17 19.47 1.03
N GLY A 26 -9.68 20.58 1.57
CA GLY A 26 -10.69 20.57 2.63
C GLY A 26 -12.07 20.07 2.19
N HIS A 27 -12.42 20.22 0.90
CA HIS A 27 -13.72 19.78 0.38
C HIS A 27 -13.72 18.32 -0.13
N GLN A 28 -12.54 17.74 -0.38
CA GLN A 28 -12.42 16.40 -0.93
C GLN A 28 -12.15 15.36 0.17
N ALA A 29 -13.02 14.36 0.28
CA ALA A 29 -12.81 13.23 1.19
C ALA A 29 -11.62 12.36 0.77
N SER A 30 -10.89 11.82 1.75
CA SER A 30 -9.80 10.86 1.52
C SER A 30 -10.34 9.47 1.16
N GLY A 31 -9.50 8.67 0.51
CA GLY A 31 -9.82 7.27 0.25
C GLY A 31 -9.82 6.45 1.54
N ALA A 32 -10.78 5.52 1.68
CA ALA A 32 -10.85 4.63 2.83
C ALA A 32 -9.69 3.61 2.87
N LEU A 33 -9.27 3.20 4.07
CA LEU A 33 -8.27 2.16 4.27
C LEU A 33 -8.89 0.76 4.10
N GLU A 34 -9.23 0.43 2.85
CA GLU A 34 -9.82 -0.86 2.48
C GLU A 34 -8.98 -1.62 1.45
N LEU A 35 -9.17 -2.94 1.41
CA LEU A 35 -8.64 -3.77 0.34
C LEU A 35 -9.12 -3.27 -1.03
N PHE A 36 -8.24 -3.37 -2.03
CA PHE A 36 -8.47 -2.90 -3.40
C PHE A 36 -8.66 -1.38 -3.56
N ASN A 37 -8.24 -0.58 -2.57
CA ASN A 37 -8.25 0.88 -2.66
C ASN A 37 -6.85 1.52 -2.77
N TYR A 38 -5.82 0.74 -3.12
CA TYR A 38 -4.47 1.29 -3.31
C TYR A 38 -4.38 2.04 -4.65
N PRO A 39 -3.96 3.32 -4.68
CA PRO A 39 -3.90 4.10 -5.92
C PRO A 39 -3.00 3.46 -6.98
N LEU A 40 -3.53 3.26 -8.19
CA LEU A 40 -2.78 2.60 -9.27
C LEU A 40 -1.51 3.36 -9.69
N TRP A 41 -1.50 4.69 -9.54
CA TRP A 41 -0.34 5.52 -9.88
C TRP A 41 0.83 5.34 -8.90
N LEU A 42 0.60 4.84 -7.68
CA LEU A 42 1.68 4.50 -6.74
C LEU A 42 2.41 3.20 -7.09
N ARG A 43 1.86 2.40 -8.00
CA ARG A 43 2.54 1.19 -8.50
C ARG A 43 3.62 1.47 -9.54
N ASN A 44 3.72 2.71 -9.99
CA ASN A 44 4.73 3.16 -10.96
C ASN A 44 5.24 4.54 -10.53
N LEU A 45 5.82 4.59 -9.32
CA LEU A 45 6.27 5.82 -8.69
C LEU A 45 7.74 6.11 -9.03
N ILE A 46 8.05 7.37 -9.30
CA ILE A 46 9.42 7.88 -9.38
C ILE A 46 9.87 8.15 -7.95
N ALA A 47 10.84 7.40 -7.46
CA ALA A 47 11.37 7.57 -6.11
C ALA A 47 12.40 8.71 -6.08
N HIS A 48 12.52 9.37 -4.92
CA HIS A 48 13.53 10.39 -4.69
C HIS A 48 14.72 9.81 -3.92
N ASP A 49 15.90 10.32 -4.21
CA ASP A 49 17.09 10.07 -3.40
C ASP A 49 17.18 11.02 -2.19
N MET A 50 18.18 10.84 -1.33
CA MET A 50 18.43 11.68 -0.16
C MET A 50 18.64 13.16 -0.52
N GLU A 51 19.11 13.44 -1.74
CA GLU A 51 19.26 14.80 -2.30
C GLU A 51 18.02 15.30 -3.04
N ASN A 52 16.86 14.64 -2.87
CA ASN A 52 15.58 14.95 -3.54
C ASN A 52 15.62 14.87 -5.08
N LYS A 53 16.61 14.16 -5.64
CA LYS A 53 16.73 13.90 -7.08
C LYS A 53 15.90 12.69 -7.49
N ASP A 54 15.33 12.74 -8.69
CA ASP A 54 14.57 11.63 -9.25
C ASP A 54 15.49 10.44 -9.55
N ARG A 55 15.11 9.27 -9.06
CA ARG A 55 15.77 8.01 -9.38
C ARG A 55 15.24 7.49 -10.72
N PRO A 56 16.11 6.92 -11.57
CA PRO A 56 15.70 6.38 -12.87
C PRO A 56 14.84 5.11 -12.72
N ASP A 57 15.03 4.37 -11.63
CA ASP A 57 14.30 3.13 -11.37
C ASP A 57 12.95 3.41 -10.72
N HIS A 58 11.89 3.06 -11.45
CA HIS A 58 10.53 3.18 -10.96
C HIS A 58 10.20 2.05 -9.99
N ILE A 59 9.32 2.35 -9.03
CA ILE A 59 8.99 1.43 -7.94
C ILE A 59 7.48 1.19 -7.89
N ASP A 60 7.11 -0.07 -7.69
CA ASP A 60 5.78 -0.44 -7.21
C ASP A 60 5.75 -0.36 -5.68
N LEU A 61 5.16 0.72 -5.17
CA LEU A 61 5.15 0.98 -3.73
C LEU A 61 4.32 -0.06 -2.96
N ALA A 62 3.25 -0.59 -3.53
CA ALA A 62 2.42 -1.61 -2.88
C ALA A 62 3.19 -2.92 -2.68
N ALA A 63 3.99 -3.31 -3.67
CA ALA A 63 4.87 -4.47 -3.55
C ALA A 63 6.04 -4.20 -2.60
N LEU A 64 6.62 -3.01 -2.66
CA LEU A 64 7.76 -2.61 -1.83
C LEU A 64 7.38 -2.58 -0.34
N GLU A 65 6.23 -2.04 0.04
CA GLU A 65 5.77 -2.00 1.45
C GLU A 65 5.71 -3.42 2.05
N VAL A 66 5.09 -4.36 1.34
CA VAL A 66 5.02 -5.77 1.77
C VAL A 66 6.41 -6.40 1.89
N TYR A 67 7.32 -6.04 1.00
CA TYR A 67 8.70 -6.52 1.06
C TYR A 67 9.47 -5.93 2.24
N ARG A 68 9.36 -4.62 2.49
CA ARG A 68 10.07 -3.91 3.55
C ARG A 68 9.67 -4.39 4.94
N ASP A 69 8.40 -4.71 5.17
CA ASP A 69 7.95 -5.27 6.45
C ASP A 69 8.63 -6.62 6.74
N ARG A 70 8.80 -7.45 5.71
CA ARG A 70 9.51 -8.74 5.82
C ARG A 70 11.01 -8.54 6.03
N GLU A 71 11.63 -7.64 5.27
CA GLU A 71 13.06 -7.32 5.35
C GLU A 71 13.43 -6.83 6.76
N ARG A 72 12.59 -5.97 7.35
CA ARG A 72 12.77 -5.44 8.71
C ARG A 72 12.37 -6.42 9.81
N ARG A 73 11.95 -7.65 9.44
CA ARG A 73 11.50 -8.71 10.35
C ARG A 73 10.33 -8.27 11.23
N VAL A 74 9.46 -7.40 10.72
CA VAL A 74 8.20 -7.07 11.39
C VAL A 74 7.36 -8.33 11.45
N VAL A 75 6.83 -8.64 12.64
CA VAL A 75 5.97 -9.81 12.84
C VAL A 75 4.68 -9.66 12.01
N ARG A 76 4.16 -10.78 11.51
CA ARG A 76 2.95 -10.77 10.68
C ARG A 76 1.70 -10.49 11.52
N TYR A 77 0.58 -10.21 10.85
CA TYR A 77 -0.68 -9.76 11.44
C TYR A 77 -1.08 -10.45 12.76
N ASN A 78 -1.16 -11.79 12.81
CA ASN A 78 -1.56 -12.49 14.04
C ASN A 78 -0.54 -12.40 15.18
N ASP A 79 0.75 -12.45 14.85
CA ASP A 79 1.81 -12.35 15.85
C ASP A 79 1.94 -10.91 16.37
N PHE A 80 1.64 -9.93 15.52
CA PHE A 80 1.52 -8.53 15.91
C PHE A 80 0.37 -8.34 16.92
N HIS A 81 -0.80 -8.97 16.68
CA HIS A 81 -1.91 -8.95 17.64
C HIS A 81 -1.51 -9.56 18.99
N ARG A 82 -0.80 -10.70 18.99
CA ARG A 82 -0.30 -11.32 20.23
C ARG A 82 0.64 -10.41 21.00
N GLY A 83 1.53 -9.70 20.30
CA GLY A 83 2.45 -8.74 20.91
C GLY A 83 1.75 -7.54 21.56
N LEU A 84 0.56 -7.17 21.08
CA LEU A 84 -0.27 -6.10 21.63
C LEU A 84 -1.33 -6.59 22.63
N PHE A 85 -1.29 -7.87 23.04
CA PHE A 85 -2.31 -8.50 23.88
C PHE A 85 -3.74 -8.43 23.28
N LEU A 86 -3.85 -8.39 21.96
CA LEU A 86 -5.11 -8.46 21.23
C LEU A 86 -5.45 -9.92 20.91
N ILE A 87 -6.74 -10.22 20.82
CA ILE A 87 -7.22 -11.54 20.43
C ILE A 87 -6.80 -11.81 18.98
N PRO A 88 -6.04 -12.88 18.70
CA PRO A 88 -5.66 -13.23 17.33
C PRO A 88 -6.85 -13.85 16.61
N ILE A 89 -6.93 -13.63 15.30
CA ILE A 89 -7.95 -14.26 14.46
C ILE A 89 -7.66 -15.76 14.29
N SER A 90 -8.72 -16.56 14.25
CA SER A 90 -8.64 -18.02 14.08
C SER A 90 -9.14 -18.46 12.70
N LYS A 91 -10.06 -17.69 12.13
CA LYS A 91 -10.69 -17.92 10.82
C LYS A 91 -10.63 -16.64 9.99
N TRP A 92 -10.76 -16.77 8.68
CA TRP A 92 -10.73 -15.60 7.79
C TRP A 92 -11.97 -14.74 7.95
N GLU A 93 -13.10 -15.37 8.27
CA GLU A 93 -14.38 -14.74 8.59
C GLU A 93 -14.25 -13.75 9.76
N ASP A 94 -13.33 -13.99 10.70
CA ASP A 94 -13.07 -13.07 11.83
C ASP A 94 -12.45 -11.73 11.35
N LEU A 95 -11.85 -11.70 10.15
CA LEU A 95 -11.18 -10.52 9.60
C LEU A 95 -12.13 -9.63 8.80
N THR A 96 -13.09 -10.22 8.07
CA THR A 96 -14.02 -9.45 7.24
C THR A 96 -15.28 -10.24 6.88
N ASP A 97 -16.44 -9.58 6.92
CA ASP A 97 -17.72 -10.17 6.51
C ASP A 97 -17.90 -10.27 4.98
N SER A 98 -17.00 -9.63 4.22
CA SER A 98 -17.12 -9.61 2.76
C SER A 98 -16.64 -10.92 2.14
N LYS A 99 -17.60 -11.75 1.71
CA LYS A 99 -17.36 -13.00 0.96
C LYS A 99 -16.41 -12.84 -0.24
N ARG A 100 -16.47 -11.68 -0.92
CA ARG A 100 -15.59 -11.38 -2.04
C ARG A 100 -14.14 -11.23 -1.58
N ARG A 101 -13.89 -10.48 -0.50
CA ARG A 101 -12.53 -10.31 0.07
C ARG A 101 -11.98 -11.63 0.59
N LEU A 102 -12.80 -12.41 1.29
CA LEU A 102 -12.43 -13.76 1.76
C LEU A 102 -11.96 -14.66 0.61
N LYS A 103 -12.69 -14.68 -0.52
CA LYS A 103 -12.31 -15.46 -1.69
C LYS A 103 -10.93 -15.07 -2.24
N TYR A 104 -10.61 -13.77 -2.28
CA TYR A 104 -9.29 -13.32 -2.73
C TYR A 104 -8.18 -13.69 -1.75
N PHE A 105 -8.40 -13.59 -0.44
CA PHE A 105 -7.43 -14.04 0.57
C PHE A 105 -7.09 -15.52 0.40
N VAL A 106 -8.12 -16.37 0.35
CA VAL A 106 -7.95 -17.82 0.17
C VAL A 106 -7.24 -18.13 -1.14
N LYS A 107 -7.63 -17.45 -2.24
CA LYS A 107 -6.99 -17.63 -3.55
C LYS A 107 -5.52 -17.22 -3.54
N CYS A 108 -5.17 -16.07 -2.96
CA CYS A 108 -3.78 -15.64 -2.81
C CYS A 108 -2.97 -16.64 -2.01
N MET A 109 -3.51 -17.15 -0.90
CA MET A 109 -2.82 -18.15 -0.09
C MET A 109 -2.59 -19.44 -0.87
N MET A 110 -3.61 -19.96 -1.57
CA MET A 110 -3.47 -21.15 -2.42
C MET A 110 -2.41 -20.95 -3.50
N MET A 111 -2.33 -19.77 -4.10
CA MET A 111 -1.36 -19.45 -5.13
C MET A 111 0.07 -19.38 -4.57
N ILE A 112 0.24 -18.76 -3.40
CA ILE A 112 1.52 -18.73 -2.67
C ILE A 112 1.95 -20.16 -2.29
N TRP A 113 1.01 -20.98 -1.80
CA TRP A 113 1.30 -22.35 -1.39
C TRP A 113 1.71 -23.24 -2.57
N ARG A 114 1.01 -23.12 -3.71
CA ARG A 114 1.36 -23.85 -4.95
C ARG A 114 2.73 -23.43 -5.51
N ASN A 115 3.10 -22.16 -5.39
CA ASN A 115 4.39 -21.66 -5.90
C ASN A 115 5.56 -21.89 -4.93
N LEU A 116 5.32 -21.99 -3.62
CA LEU A 116 6.35 -22.35 -2.63
C LEU A 116 6.76 -23.82 -2.72
N VAL A 117 5.87 -24.71 -3.16
CA VAL A 117 6.23 -26.11 -3.47
C VAL A 117 7.18 -26.20 -4.67
N PHE A 118 7.23 -25.19 -5.55
CA PHE A 118 8.10 -25.19 -6.74
C PHE A 118 9.50 -24.61 -6.50
N TRP A 119 9.73 -23.91 -5.38
CA TRP A 119 11.04 -23.36 -4.99
C TRP A 119 11.76 -24.20 -3.92
N TRP A 120 11.13 -25.28 -3.46
CA TRP A 120 11.63 -26.25 -2.49
C TRP A 120 11.56 -27.68 -3.06
N GLY A 121 11.84 -27.82 -4.36
CA GLY A 121 11.99 -29.08 -5.08
C GLY A 121 13.19 -29.03 -6.00
#